data_AF-A0A9E5WLP0-F1
#
_entry.id   AF-A0A9E5WLP0-F1
#
_cell.length_a   1.000
_cell.length_b   1.000
_cell.length_c   1.000
_cell.angle_alpha   90.00
_cell.angle_beta   90.00
_cell.angle_gamma   90.00
#
_symmetry.space_group_name_H-M   'P 1'
#
loop_
_entity.id
_entity.type
_entity.pdbx_description
1 polymer ?
#
loop_
_entity_poly.entity_id
_entity_poly.type
_entity_poly.pdbx_seq_one_letter_code
_entity_poly.pdbx_strand_id
1 'polypeptide(L)'
;MARAPGPAVYGLGGRVLRDRSGRRGAGRLLERQPPPTVVCANGQFQDAVTVYVPVNDTTAPRVRTGKVPSEAQLKQGLQLLPENRSRQPRHFPTVVPQRDTIYFQWSAAPPRKVVTALESLCRKITYVGHSSSLVQAWVGDELPAEIVRADRSDSDEPAKIDSWLVLEPQPDGLGRFRLRVPYEGRLAQLAEFCEREQRPPFAIAVGYDTRREAEEEPEVASSHFSPDLVVLRQTGGSRFPLEATQLLTHHLRRTIMSACPVQPVPEWLSGHRPDRTASEREGGHMALVPLAHVGREHADGHLLGLAIVVPQDVSQRDVAACLNQLLFDKQGWPRTIELRLGSAGECYLELDDGTEYRQALRPSTWTGPASRWATVTPICLDRHPKAQGEAYWREVEERIAAACERIGLPRPAHVVATPTPLFTGSPHARRMPKLTRKHD
;
A
#
# COMPACT_ATOMS: atom_id res chain seq x y z
N MET A 1 -12.41 29.75 47.86
CA MET A 1 -11.58 30.83 47.27
C MET A 1 -10.54 30.19 46.37
N ALA A 2 -10.86 30.05 45.09
CA ALA A 2 -9.96 29.50 44.07
C ALA A 2 -9.04 30.61 43.55
N ARG A 3 -7.72 30.41 43.63
CA ARG A 3 -6.74 31.27 42.96
C ARG A 3 -6.58 30.78 41.52
N ALA A 4 -6.88 31.65 40.56
CA ALA A 4 -6.62 31.43 39.14
C ALA A 4 -5.10 31.36 38.89
N PRO A 5 -4.59 30.38 38.12
CA PRO A 5 -3.21 30.40 37.66
C PRO A 5 -3.07 31.38 36.48
N GLY A 6 -2.09 32.27 36.57
CA GLY A 6 -1.78 33.27 35.54
C GLY A 6 -1.21 32.67 34.24
N PRO A 7 -1.08 33.48 33.18
CA PRO A 7 -0.76 33.01 31.84
C PRO A 7 0.67 32.49 31.76
N ALA A 8 0.82 31.24 31.32
CA ALA A 8 2.11 30.65 30.98
C ALA A 8 2.62 31.25 29.65
N VAL A 9 3.68 32.06 29.74
CA VAL A 9 4.43 32.55 28.59
C VAL A 9 5.22 31.39 28.00
N TYR A 10 4.84 30.92 26.81
CA TYR A 10 5.62 29.97 26.03
C TYR A 10 6.83 30.66 25.40
N GLY A 11 7.98 30.57 26.07
CA GLY A 11 9.27 30.96 25.52
C GLY A 11 9.75 29.95 24.47
N LEU A 12 9.87 30.40 23.22
CA LEU A 12 10.67 29.77 22.18
C LEU A 12 12.15 29.82 22.58
N GLY A 13 12.82 28.67 22.66
CA GLY A 13 14.28 28.59 22.79
C GLY A 13 14.76 27.81 24.00
N GLY A 14 14.86 26.49 23.84
CA GLY A 14 15.49 25.61 24.82
C GLY A 14 15.49 24.17 24.35
N ARG A 15 16.49 23.76 23.57
CA ARG A 15 16.72 22.35 23.24
C ARG A 15 16.99 21.60 24.54
N VAL A 16 15.96 20.97 25.11
CA VAL A 16 16.12 19.95 26.14
C VAL A 16 16.81 18.75 25.49
N LEU A 17 18.14 18.71 25.60
CA LEU A 17 18.99 17.54 25.37
C LEU A 17 18.75 16.50 26.49
N ARG A 18 17.53 15.99 26.64
CA ARG A 18 17.25 14.86 27.54
C ARG A 18 16.74 13.65 26.76
N ASP A 19 17.54 12.60 26.86
CA ASP A 19 17.35 11.21 26.40
C ASP A 19 17.04 10.99 24.90
N ARG A 20 17.97 11.38 24.04
CA ARG A 20 17.93 10.98 22.62
C ARG A 20 18.37 9.53 22.42
N SER A 21 19.21 8.97 23.28
CA SER A 21 19.73 7.60 23.12
C SER A 21 18.70 6.54 23.52
N GLY A 22 17.96 6.74 24.61
CA GLY A 22 16.85 5.86 25.02
C GLY A 22 15.73 5.84 23.99
N ARG A 23 15.31 7.01 23.47
CA ARG A 23 14.28 7.09 22.41
C ARG A 23 14.71 6.47 21.09
N ARG A 24 15.98 6.65 20.68
CA ARG A 24 16.52 5.94 19.51
C ARG A 24 16.59 4.43 19.76
N GLY A 25 16.94 3.99 20.96
CA GLY A 25 16.90 2.59 21.37
C GLY A 25 15.50 1.99 21.28
N ALA A 26 14.48 2.72 21.73
CA ALA A 26 13.08 2.31 21.62
C ALA A 26 12.63 2.15 20.16
N GLY A 27 12.92 3.13 19.29
CA GLY A 27 12.60 3.02 17.87
C GLY A 27 13.33 1.87 17.17
N ARG A 28 14.60 1.61 17.52
CA ARG A 28 15.38 0.48 17.01
C ARG A 28 14.85 -0.87 17.47
N LEU A 29 14.29 -0.94 18.67
CA LEU A 29 13.62 -2.16 19.14
C LEU A 29 12.37 -2.41 18.29
N LEU A 30 11.50 -1.41 18.15
CA LEU A 30 10.23 -1.53 17.42
C LEU A 30 10.41 -1.87 15.95
N GLU A 31 11.39 -1.29 15.26
CA GLU A 31 11.62 -1.58 13.84
C GLU A 31 12.15 -3.00 13.57
N ARG A 32 12.59 -3.70 14.63
CA ARG A 32 13.06 -5.09 14.57
C ARG A 32 12.03 -6.10 15.07
N GLN A 33 10.90 -5.62 15.58
CA GLN A 33 9.81 -6.52 15.97
C GLN A 33 9.03 -6.98 14.75
N PRO A 34 8.42 -8.17 14.80
CA PRO A 34 7.36 -8.49 13.87
C PRO A 34 6.23 -7.45 13.95
N PRO A 35 5.37 -7.36 12.93
CA PRO A 35 4.18 -6.53 13.00
C PRO A 35 3.36 -6.84 14.29
N PRO A 36 2.83 -5.83 14.98
CA PRO A 36 2.13 -6.05 16.25
C PRO A 36 0.79 -6.75 16.06
N THR A 37 0.36 -7.54 17.04
CA THR A 37 -1.06 -7.87 17.17
C THR A 37 -1.83 -6.61 17.52
N VAL A 38 -2.96 -6.37 16.86
CA VAL A 38 -3.81 -5.20 17.09
C VAL A 38 -5.12 -5.66 17.73
N VAL A 39 -5.41 -5.19 18.94
CA VAL A 39 -6.70 -5.44 19.58
C VAL A 39 -7.56 -4.19 19.49
N CYS A 40 -8.69 -4.28 18.81
CA CYS A 40 -9.59 -3.16 18.56
C CYS A 40 -11.06 -3.60 18.61
N ALA A 41 -11.98 -2.74 18.24
CA ALA A 41 -13.38 -3.08 18.03
C ALA A 41 -13.84 -2.62 16.65
N ASN A 42 -15.01 -3.07 16.21
CA ASN A 42 -15.62 -2.53 15.01
C ASN A 42 -15.92 -1.02 15.19
N GLY A 43 -16.09 -0.33 14.07
CA GLY A 43 -16.44 1.08 14.05
C GLY A 43 -17.69 1.35 13.24
N GLN A 44 -18.45 2.36 13.65
CA GLN A 44 -19.57 2.88 12.90
C GLN A 44 -19.07 3.99 11.97
N PHE A 45 -19.25 3.80 10.67
CA PHE A 45 -18.97 4.82 9.67
C PHE A 45 -20.08 5.87 9.70
N GLN A 46 -19.70 7.14 9.84
CA GLN A 46 -20.63 8.24 9.63
C GLN A 46 -20.66 8.62 8.15
N ASP A 47 -21.83 9.04 7.68
CA ASP A 47 -21.98 9.58 6.34
C ASP A 47 -21.04 10.78 6.14
N ALA A 48 -20.16 10.65 5.14
CA ALA A 48 -19.17 11.67 4.84
C ALA A 48 -19.84 12.85 4.10
N VAL A 49 -20.09 13.95 4.80
CA VAL A 49 -20.57 15.19 4.18
C VAL A 49 -19.40 15.90 3.49
N THR A 50 -19.63 16.44 2.30
CA THR A 50 -18.65 17.31 1.61
C THR A 50 -18.47 18.60 2.40
N VAL A 51 -17.26 18.87 2.88
CA VAL A 51 -16.90 20.12 3.57
C VAL A 51 -16.00 20.95 2.66
N TYR A 52 -16.29 22.24 2.54
CA TYR A 52 -15.50 23.17 1.74
C TYR A 52 -14.43 23.81 2.61
N VAL A 53 -13.17 23.39 2.45
CA VAL A 53 -12.05 23.84 3.28
C VAL A 53 -11.22 24.90 2.54
N PRO A 54 -10.83 26.01 3.20
CA PRO A 54 -9.93 27.00 2.63
C PRO A 54 -8.61 26.37 2.16
N VAL A 55 -8.15 26.75 0.97
CA VAL A 55 -6.85 26.33 0.45
C VAL A 55 -5.75 27.21 1.06
N ASN A 56 -4.68 26.59 1.58
CA ASN A 56 -3.56 27.31 2.21
C ASN A 56 -2.43 27.67 1.23
N ASP A 57 -2.54 27.29 -0.05
CA ASP A 57 -1.47 27.48 -1.05
C ASP A 57 -1.53 28.83 -1.77
N THR A 58 -2.35 29.78 -1.29
CA THR A 58 -2.44 31.11 -1.88
C THR A 58 -1.23 31.94 -1.47
N THR A 59 -0.40 32.34 -2.45
CA THR A 59 0.78 33.18 -2.22
C THR A 59 0.44 34.66 -2.40
N ALA A 60 1.11 35.50 -1.62
CA ALA A 60 0.92 36.94 -1.72
C ALA A 60 1.42 37.46 -3.08
N PRO A 61 0.63 38.32 -3.76
CA PRO A 61 1.06 38.94 -5.00
C PRO A 61 2.28 39.83 -4.74
N ARG A 62 3.29 39.75 -5.60
CA ARG A 62 4.45 40.65 -5.53
C ARG A 62 4.05 42.06 -5.96
N VAL A 63 4.09 43.02 -5.03
CA VAL A 63 3.89 44.45 -5.31
C VAL A 63 5.22 45.18 -5.12
N ARG A 64 5.61 46.03 -6.08
CA ARG A 64 6.82 46.85 -5.97
C ARG A 64 6.56 48.03 -5.02
N THR A 65 7.50 48.30 -4.12
CA THR A 65 7.43 49.41 -3.16
C THR A 65 7.14 50.74 -3.87
N GLY A 66 6.12 51.46 -3.41
CA GLY A 66 5.70 52.74 -3.99
C GLY A 66 4.79 52.67 -5.22
N LYS A 67 4.40 51.48 -5.70
CA LYS A 67 3.39 51.34 -6.76
C LYS A 67 2.04 50.89 -6.19
N VAL A 68 0.97 51.48 -6.70
CA VAL A 68 -0.41 51.03 -6.45
C VAL A 68 -0.58 49.63 -7.06
N PRO A 69 -1.12 48.64 -6.32
CA PRO A 69 -1.34 47.31 -6.85
C PRO A 69 -2.39 47.34 -7.98
N SER A 70 -2.23 46.49 -9.00
CA SER A 70 -3.27 46.32 -10.02
C SER A 70 -4.51 45.65 -9.45
N GLU A 71 -5.65 45.76 -10.14
CA GLU A 71 -6.91 45.12 -9.75
C GLU A 71 -6.78 43.59 -9.61
N ALA A 72 -6.01 42.95 -10.49
CA ALA A 72 -5.69 41.53 -10.40
C ALA A 72 -4.85 41.19 -9.15
N GLN A 73 -3.89 42.05 -8.79
CA GLN A 73 -3.09 41.88 -7.57
C GLN A 73 -3.92 42.12 -6.32
N LEU A 74 -4.84 43.08 -6.32
CA LEU A 74 -5.80 43.27 -5.22
C LEU A 74 -6.66 42.03 -5.03
N LYS A 75 -7.22 41.48 -6.12
CA LYS A 75 -8.04 40.26 -6.09
C LYS A 75 -7.26 39.05 -5.55
N GLN A 76 -5.99 38.90 -5.96
CA GLN A 76 -5.12 37.83 -5.47
C GLN A 76 -4.72 38.03 -3.99
N GLY A 77 -4.47 39.28 -3.58
CA GLY A 77 -4.19 39.62 -2.18
C GLY A 77 -5.39 39.40 -1.27
N LEU A 78 -6.61 39.69 -1.74
CA LEU A 78 -7.84 39.42 -1.00
C LEU A 78 -8.03 37.93 -0.74
N GLN A 79 -7.61 37.04 -1.64
CA GLN A 79 -7.66 35.59 -1.41
C GLN A 79 -6.77 35.11 -0.25
N LEU A 80 -5.87 35.94 0.29
CA LEU A 80 -5.13 35.61 1.51
C LEU A 80 -6.00 35.74 2.77
N LEU A 81 -7.04 36.56 2.72
CA LEU A 81 -7.97 36.78 3.83
C LEU A 81 -8.86 35.55 4.03
N PRO A 82 -9.07 35.06 5.27
CA PRO A 82 -9.84 33.86 5.55
C PRO A 82 -11.23 33.82 4.89
N GLU A 83 -11.90 34.96 4.79
CA GLU A 83 -13.26 35.11 4.25
C GLU A 83 -13.31 34.93 2.73
N ASN A 84 -12.23 35.28 2.04
CA ASN A 84 -12.17 35.35 0.57
C ASN A 84 -11.31 34.23 -0.04
N ARG A 85 -10.77 33.33 0.80
CA ARG A 85 -10.03 32.15 0.34
C ARG A 85 -10.89 31.26 -0.52
N SER A 86 -10.31 30.77 -1.61
CA SER A 86 -10.91 29.69 -2.37
C SER A 86 -11.06 28.47 -1.45
N ARG A 87 -12.22 27.81 -1.55
CA ARG A 87 -12.50 26.59 -0.80
C ARG A 87 -12.57 25.42 -1.76
N GLN A 88 -11.95 24.32 -1.38
CA GLN A 88 -11.99 23.09 -2.15
C GLN A 88 -12.88 22.08 -1.42
N PRO A 89 -13.69 21.29 -2.15
CA PRO A 89 -14.44 20.20 -1.54
C PRO A 89 -13.45 19.19 -0.95
N ARG A 90 -13.72 18.77 0.28
CA ARG A 90 -13.00 17.74 1.01
C ARG A 90 -14.01 16.78 1.61
N HIS A 91 -13.66 15.51 1.60
CA HIS A 91 -14.39 14.45 2.29
C HIS A 91 -13.56 14.01 3.48
N PHE A 92 -14.15 14.08 4.68
CA PHE A 92 -13.54 13.62 5.92
C PHE A 92 -14.35 12.43 6.44
N PRO A 93 -14.13 11.22 5.90
CA PRO A 93 -14.79 10.04 6.42
C PRO A 93 -14.45 9.91 7.91
N THR A 94 -15.50 9.79 8.74
CA THR A 94 -15.37 9.68 10.18
C THR A 94 -15.86 8.31 10.62
N VAL A 95 -15.05 7.63 11.42
CA VAL A 95 -15.40 6.35 12.02
C VAL A 95 -15.38 6.53 13.52
N VAL A 96 -16.50 6.17 14.17
CA VAL A 96 -16.59 6.13 15.63
C VAL A 96 -16.36 4.68 16.05
N PRO A 97 -15.25 4.35 16.72
CA PRO A 97 -15.02 2.98 17.18
C PRO A 97 -16.01 2.65 18.30
N GLN A 98 -16.51 1.42 18.34
CA GLN A 98 -17.42 0.95 19.39
C GLN A 98 -16.74 0.91 20.77
N ARG A 99 -15.42 0.77 20.79
CA ARG A 99 -14.58 0.90 21.98
C ARG A 99 -13.62 2.06 21.78
N ASP A 100 -13.37 2.81 22.84
CA ASP A 100 -12.50 3.99 22.82
C ASP A 100 -11.00 3.66 22.84
N THR A 101 -10.65 2.40 23.09
CA THR A 101 -9.27 1.96 23.30
C THR A 101 -8.86 0.94 22.24
N ILE A 102 -7.65 1.10 21.70
CA ILE A 102 -7.00 0.20 20.74
C ILE A 102 -5.65 -0.17 21.32
N TYR A 103 -5.30 -1.47 21.28
CA TYR A 103 -4.03 -1.97 21.76
C TYR A 103 -3.14 -2.41 20.59
N PHE A 104 -1.86 -2.07 20.67
CA PHE A 104 -0.81 -2.62 19.81
C PHE A 104 0.12 -3.45 20.70
N GLN A 105 0.18 -4.76 20.45
CA GLN A 105 0.95 -5.71 21.24
C GLN A 105 2.12 -6.25 20.43
N TRP A 106 3.32 -6.16 20.99
CA TRP A 106 4.52 -6.81 20.47
C TRP A 106 4.97 -7.90 21.44
N SER A 107 5.56 -8.98 20.93
CA SER A 107 6.04 -10.10 21.76
C SER A 107 7.34 -9.81 22.52
N ALA A 108 8.01 -8.69 22.24
CA ALA A 108 9.23 -8.31 22.95
C ALA A 108 8.98 -7.89 24.40
N ALA A 109 9.88 -8.32 25.28
CA ALA A 109 10.02 -7.82 26.65
C ALA A 109 11.17 -6.79 26.71
N PRO A 110 10.91 -5.49 26.43
CA PRO A 110 11.94 -4.45 26.46
C PRO A 110 12.58 -4.26 27.85
N PRO A 111 13.88 -3.96 27.94
CA PRO A 111 14.49 -3.49 29.19
C PRO A 111 13.79 -2.24 29.72
N ARG A 112 13.77 -2.04 31.05
CA ARG A 112 13.06 -0.91 31.69
C ARG A 112 13.42 0.46 31.11
N LYS A 113 14.68 0.67 30.71
CA LYS A 113 15.14 1.91 30.06
C LYS A 113 14.41 2.19 28.73
N VAL A 114 14.12 1.15 27.95
CA VAL A 114 13.36 1.26 26.69
C VAL A 114 11.88 1.53 26.98
N VAL A 115 11.31 0.88 27.99
CA VAL A 115 9.93 1.16 28.45
C VAL A 115 9.76 2.63 28.82
N THR A 116 10.66 3.19 29.65
CA THR A 116 10.60 4.61 30.02
C THR A 116 10.71 5.55 28.81
N ALA A 117 11.49 5.17 27.80
CA ALA A 117 11.59 5.93 26.56
C ALA A 117 10.28 5.86 25.74
N LEU A 118 9.65 4.69 25.66
CA LEU A 118 8.33 4.49 25.03
C LEU A 118 7.24 5.30 25.74
N GLU A 119 7.17 5.25 27.07
CA GLU A 119 6.24 6.06 27.87
C GLU A 119 6.40 7.56 27.56
N SER A 120 7.64 8.03 27.44
CA SER A 120 7.91 9.42 27.06
C SER A 120 7.49 9.76 25.63
N LEU A 121 7.49 8.78 24.71
CA LEU A 121 7.02 8.97 23.33
C LEU A 121 5.49 8.95 23.26
N CYS A 122 4.83 8.02 23.95
CA CYS A 122 3.38 7.90 24.02
C CYS A 122 2.73 9.22 24.51
N ARG A 123 3.31 9.88 25.52
CA ARG A 123 2.84 11.20 26.00
C ARG A 123 2.87 12.32 24.97
N LYS A 124 3.57 12.15 23.84
CA LYS A 124 3.63 13.12 22.74
C LYS A 124 2.61 12.85 21.64
N ILE A 125 1.94 11.70 21.68
CA ILE A 125 0.89 11.35 20.73
C ILE A 125 -0.39 12.03 21.20
N THR A 126 -0.89 12.99 20.43
CA THR A 126 -2.09 13.76 20.74
C THR A 126 -3.26 13.45 19.81
N TYR A 127 -3.00 12.85 18.66
CA TYR A 127 -3.99 12.43 17.68
C TYR A 127 -3.45 11.28 16.81
N VAL A 128 -4.35 10.53 16.17
CA VAL A 128 -4.03 9.51 15.16
C VAL A 128 -4.72 9.84 13.85
N GLY A 129 -3.96 9.85 12.75
CA GLY A 129 -4.50 10.23 11.45
C GLY A 129 -4.73 11.73 11.34
N HIS A 130 -5.96 12.18 11.50
CA HIS A 130 -6.34 13.59 11.41
C HIS A 130 -6.21 14.30 12.77
N SER A 131 -5.91 15.60 12.78
CA SER A 131 -5.73 16.39 14.01
C SER A 131 -6.99 16.51 14.87
N SER A 132 -8.16 16.17 14.32
CA SER A 132 -9.43 16.09 15.05
C SER A 132 -9.66 14.75 15.75
N SER A 133 -8.85 13.72 15.47
CA SER A 133 -8.96 12.39 16.05
C SER A 133 -8.05 12.27 17.27
N LEU A 134 -8.43 12.98 18.34
CA LEU A 134 -7.64 13.09 19.56
C LEU A 134 -7.50 11.75 20.27
N VAL A 135 -6.30 11.45 20.77
CA VAL A 135 -6.03 10.22 21.53
C VAL A 135 -5.17 10.50 22.74
N GLN A 136 -5.23 9.58 23.69
CA GLN A 136 -4.19 9.39 24.70
C GLN A 136 -3.47 8.08 24.40
N ALA A 137 -2.14 8.07 24.57
CA ALA A 137 -1.35 6.85 24.42
C ALA A 137 -0.50 6.64 25.67
N TRP A 138 -0.37 5.38 26.08
CA TRP A 138 0.49 4.94 27.18
C TRP A 138 1.04 3.55 26.89
N VAL A 139 2.04 3.13 27.66
CA VAL A 139 2.55 1.75 27.65
C VAL A 139 1.78 0.99 28.72
N GLY A 140 1.15 -0.12 28.34
CA GLY A 140 0.54 -1.07 29.27
C GLY A 140 1.45 -2.28 29.49
N ASP A 141 1.37 -2.89 30.67
CA ASP A 141 2.13 -4.10 30.99
C ASP A 141 1.46 -5.36 30.43
N GLU A 142 0.12 -5.44 30.50
CA GLU A 142 -0.68 -6.57 30.02
C GLU A 142 -2.00 -6.09 29.40
N LEU A 143 -2.60 -6.92 28.53
CA LEU A 143 -3.95 -6.69 28.04
C LEU A 143 -4.97 -6.89 29.18
N PRO A 144 -6.05 -6.08 29.24
CA PRO A 144 -7.14 -6.29 30.19
C PRO A 144 -7.64 -7.74 30.21
N ALA A 145 -7.88 -8.28 31.41
CA ALA A 145 -8.27 -9.67 31.58
C ALA A 145 -9.58 -10.04 30.85
N GLU A 146 -10.47 -9.09 30.59
CA GLU A 146 -11.67 -9.29 29.76
C GLU A 146 -11.34 -9.58 28.28
N ILE A 147 -10.29 -8.97 27.73
CA ILE A 147 -9.80 -9.23 26.37
C ILE A 147 -9.19 -10.63 26.33
N VAL A 148 -8.34 -10.94 27.31
CA VAL A 148 -7.69 -12.25 27.42
C VAL A 148 -8.70 -13.39 27.62
N ARG A 149 -9.86 -13.13 28.23
CA ARG A 149 -10.95 -14.11 28.40
C ARG A 149 -11.82 -14.23 27.15
N ALA A 150 -12.15 -13.12 26.49
CA ALA A 150 -12.91 -13.12 25.24
C ALA A 150 -12.14 -13.79 24.09
N ASP A 151 -10.81 -13.70 24.12
CA ASP A 151 -9.88 -14.41 23.23
C ASP A 151 -9.77 -15.93 23.50
N ARG A 152 -10.41 -16.45 24.57
CA ARG A 152 -10.34 -17.86 24.99
C ARG A 152 -11.68 -18.59 25.00
N SER A 153 -12.79 -17.96 24.61
CA SER A 153 -14.10 -18.61 24.66
C SER A 153 -14.41 -19.34 23.35
N ASP A 154 -14.29 -20.68 23.37
CA ASP A 154 -14.66 -21.67 22.32
C ASP A 154 -16.16 -21.68 21.91
N SER A 155 -16.89 -20.56 22.03
CA SER A 155 -18.32 -20.55 21.75
C SER A 155 -18.60 -20.19 20.29
N ASP A 156 -19.15 -21.14 19.54
CA ASP A 156 -19.76 -21.01 18.19
C ASP A 156 -20.91 -19.96 18.08
N GLU A 157 -21.13 -19.12 19.10
CA GLU A 157 -22.09 -18.03 19.00
C GLU A 157 -21.52 -16.88 18.15
N PRO A 158 -22.28 -16.36 17.18
CA PRO A 158 -21.83 -15.22 16.38
C PRO A 158 -21.48 -14.06 17.31
N ALA A 159 -20.22 -13.61 17.20
CA ALA A 159 -19.66 -12.49 17.92
C ALA A 159 -20.70 -11.37 18.07
N LYS A 160 -21.23 -11.21 19.30
CA LYS A 160 -22.14 -10.11 19.61
C LYS A 160 -21.47 -8.82 19.17
N ILE A 161 -22.28 -7.86 18.72
CA ILE A 161 -21.92 -6.54 18.18
C ILE A 161 -21.00 -5.68 19.11
N ASP A 162 -20.57 -6.20 20.27
CA ASP A 162 -19.71 -5.59 21.29
C ASP A 162 -18.37 -6.32 21.55
N SER A 163 -17.96 -7.29 20.72
CA SER A 163 -16.74 -8.07 20.94
C SER A 163 -15.46 -7.35 20.48
N TRP A 164 -14.38 -7.56 21.23
CA TRP A 164 -13.02 -7.20 20.81
C TRP A 164 -12.64 -8.02 19.57
N LEU A 165 -11.95 -7.39 18.62
CA LEU A 165 -11.29 -8.01 17.48
C LEU A 165 -9.80 -8.08 17.79
N VAL A 166 -9.25 -9.30 17.79
CA VAL A 166 -7.81 -9.54 17.84
C VAL A 166 -7.33 -9.72 16.42
N LEU A 167 -6.63 -8.73 15.87
CA LEU A 167 -6.09 -8.77 14.51
C LEU A 167 -4.62 -9.13 14.53
N GLU A 168 -4.24 -10.14 13.76
CA GLU A 168 -2.86 -10.59 13.62
C GLU A 168 -2.35 -10.40 12.20
N PRO A 169 -1.05 -10.08 12.02
CA PRO A 169 -0.45 -10.07 10.71
C PRO A 169 -0.54 -11.46 10.10
N GLN A 170 -1.05 -11.54 8.88
CA GLN A 170 -1.21 -12.81 8.20
C GLN A 170 0.13 -13.18 7.53
N PRO A 171 0.75 -14.33 7.85
CA PRO A 171 2.03 -14.74 7.25
C PRO A 171 1.94 -14.88 5.73
N ASP A 172 0.78 -15.31 5.24
CA ASP A 172 0.47 -15.41 3.82
C ASP A 172 0.21 -14.03 3.17
N GLY A 173 0.06 -12.95 3.95
CA GLY A 173 -0.27 -11.59 3.48
C GLY A 173 -1.72 -11.39 3.02
N LEU A 174 -2.61 -12.35 3.24
CA LEU A 174 -3.98 -12.37 2.68
C LEU A 174 -5.06 -11.79 3.60
N GLY A 175 -4.68 -11.02 4.61
CA GLY A 175 -5.62 -10.42 5.54
C GLY A 175 -6.57 -9.39 4.91
N ARG A 176 -7.83 -9.40 5.36
CA ARG A 176 -8.88 -8.45 4.98
C ARG A 176 -8.51 -6.98 5.24
N PHE A 177 -7.79 -6.74 6.33
CA PHE A 177 -7.33 -5.41 6.73
C PHE A 177 -5.89 -5.19 6.27
N ARG A 178 -5.51 -3.93 6.04
CA ARG A 178 -4.17 -3.56 5.58
C ARG A 178 -3.61 -2.49 6.51
N LEU A 179 -2.47 -2.75 7.13
CA LEU A 179 -1.81 -1.79 8.02
C LEU A 179 -0.36 -1.56 7.61
N ARG A 180 0.05 -0.30 7.55
CA ARG A 180 1.46 0.08 7.35
C ARG A 180 2.23 -0.12 8.65
N VAL A 181 3.29 -0.92 8.59
CA VAL A 181 4.04 -1.33 9.77
C VAL A 181 5.50 -0.85 9.70
N PRO A 182 6.16 -0.61 10.85
CA PRO A 182 7.60 -0.38 10.87
C PRO A 182 8.37 -1.57 10.28
N TYR A 183 9.53 -1.30 9.72
CA TYR A 183 10.46 -2.32 9.21
C TYR A 183 11.90 -1.90 9.52
N GLU A 184 12.84 -2.85 9.50
CA GLU A 184 14.22 -2.57 9.90
C GLU A 184 14.85 -1.46 9.04
N GLY A 185 15.41 -0.44 9.69
CA GLY A 185 15.99 0.73 9.05
C GLY A 185 15.01 1.90 8.85
N ARG A 186 13.72 1.70 9.16
CA ARG A 186 12.72 2.77 9.08
C ARG A 186 13.07 3.96 9.97
N LEU A 187 13.60 3.75 11.18
CA LEU A 187 13.99 4.85 12.06
C LEU A 187 15.12 5.70 11.46
N ALA A 188 16.10 5.05 10.82
CA ALA A 188 17.20 5.75 10.16
C ALA A 188 16.67 6.59 8.99
N GLN A 189 15.77 6.02 8.19
CA GLN A 189 15.10 6.73 7.10
C GLN A 189 14.30 7.93 7.63
N LEU A 190 13.49 7.75 8.69
CA LEU A 190 12.74 8.86 9.31
C LEU A 190 13.66 10.00 9.77
N ALA A 191 14.83 9.66 10.33
CA ALA A 191 15.81 10.66 10.75
C ALA A 191 16.41 11.43 9.55
N GLU A 192 16.78 10.74 8.47
CA GLU A 192 17.30 11.36 7.24
C GLU A 192 16.29 12.33 6.62
N PHE A 193 15.02 11.94 6.53
CA PHE A 193 13.96 12.80 6.01
C PHE A 193 13.70 14.00 6.92
N CYS A 194 13.73 13.81 8.25
CA CYS A 194 13.62 14.90 9.21
C CYS A 194 14.77 15.92 9.08
N GLU A 195 16.01 15.45 8.88
CA GLU A 195 17.17 16.32 8.67
C GLU A 195 17.08 17.15 7.38
N ARG A 196 16.38 16.62 6.38
CA ARG A 196 16.09 17.32 5.11
C ARG A 196 14.82 18.17 5.16
N GLU A 197 14.14 18.25 6.30
CA GLU A 197 12.83 18.90 6.46
C GLU A 197 11.79 18.38 5.45
N GLN A 198 11.89 17.10 5.11
CA GLN A 198 11.01 16.40 4.18
C GLN A 198 10.11 15.43 4.93
N ARG A 199 8.91 15.20 4.40
CA ARG A 199 8.03 14.18 4.94
C ARG A 199 8.54 12.80 4.50
N PRO A 200 8.60 11.83 5.40
CA PRO A 200 9.00 10.48 5.03
C PRO A 200 7.92 9.80 4.15
N PRO A 201 8.33 8.93 3.20
CA PRO A 201 7.42 8.15 2.37
C PRO A 201 6.61 7.19 3.24
N PHE A 202 5.43 6.76 2.78
CA PHE A 202 4.65 5.74 3.49
C PHE A 202 5.36 4.38 3.46
N ALA A 203 5.20 3.60 4.53
CA ALA A 203 5.59 2.19 4.52
C ALA A 203 4.59 1.37 3.71
N ILE A 204 5.00 0.18 3.26
CA ILE A 204 4.12 -0.76 2.58
C ILE A 204 3.17 -1.37 3.62
N ALA A 205 1.93 -1.62 3.21
CA ALA A 205 0.94 -2.23 4.08
C ALA A 205 1.11 -3.76 4.11
N VAL A 206 0.86 -4.35 5.27
CA VAL A 206 0.79 -5.80 5.50
C VAL A 206 -0.67 -6.20 5.72
N GLY A 207 -1.04 -7.40 5.27
CA GLY A 207 -2.34 -8.02 5.53
C GLY A 207 -2.56 -8.38 7.01
N TYR A 208 -3.71 -8.02 7.55
CA TYR A 208 -4.19 -8.34 8.90
C TYR A 208 -5.57 -8.98 8.83
N ASP A 209 -5.82 -9.97 9.66
CA ASP A 209 -7.14 -10.55 9.83
C ASP A 209 -7.40 -10.94 11.28
N THR A 210 -8.65 -11.24 11.61
CA THR A 210 -9.02 -11.74 12.93
C THR A 210 -8.27 -13.03 13.20
N ARG A 211 -7.66 -13.14 14.39
CA ARG A 211 -7.07 -14.38 14.88
C ARG A 211 -8.10 -15.50 14.71
N ARG A 212 -7.74 -16.50 13.91
CA ARG A 212 -8.43 -17.77 13.88
C ARG A 212 -7.79 -18.65 14.94
N GLU A 213 -8.60 -19.37 15.71
CA GLU A 213 -8.05 -20.50 16.46
C GLU A 213 -7.34 -21.41 15.47
N ALA A 214 -6.19 -21.96 15.87
CA ALA A 214 -5.42 -22.87 15.07
C ALA A 214 -6.18 -24.20 14.91
N GLU A 215 -7.27 -24.18 14.14
CA GLU A 215 -7.59 -25.35 13.34
C GLU A 215 -6.35 -25.61 12.48
N GLU A 216 -5.97 -26.89 12.34
CA GLU A 216 -4.96 -27.31 11.37
C GLU A 216 -5.49 -26.99 9.96
N GLU A 217 -5.50 -25.70 9.60
CA GLU A 217 -5.80 -25.26 8.27
C GLU A 217 -4.73 -25.89 7.38
N PRO A 218 -5.13 -26.56 6.29
CA PRO A 218 -4.18 -27.18 5.39
C PRO A 218 -3.18 -26.12 4.94
N GLU A 219 -1.89 -26.48 4.92
CA GLU A 219 -0.83 -25.59 4.47
C GLU A 219 -1.19 -25.01 3.10
N VAL A 220 -1.66 -23.76 3.08
CA VAL A 220 -2.09 -23.11 1.86
C VAL A 220 -0.84 -22.78 1.07
N ALA A 221 -0.64 -23.53 -0.01
CA ALA A 221 0.49 -23.30 -0.88
C ALA A 221 0.48 -21.85 -1.42
N SER A 222 1.63 -21.17 -1.32
CA SER A 222 1.83 -19.82 -1.80
C SER A 222 2.80 -19.79 -2.98
N SER A 223 2.67 -18.77 -3.83
CA SER A 223 3.67 -18.53 -4.87
C SER A 223 4.91 -17.84 -4.28
N HIS A 224 5.99 -17.73 -5.06
CA HIS A 224 7.16 -16.93 -4.72
C HIS A 224 6.88 -15.42 -4.60
N PHE A 225 5.67 -14.96 -4.91
CA PHE A 225 5.26 -13.56 -4.88
C PHE A 225 4.42 -13.23 -3.65
N SER A 226 4.70 -12.07 -3.06
CA SER A 226 3.88 -11.52 -1.98
C SER A 226 2.51 -11.10 -2.52
N PRO A 227 1.41 -11.37 -1.79
CA PRO A 227 0.10 -10.84 -2.14
C PRO A 227 -0.13 -9.40 -1.67
N ASP A 228 0.84 -8.77 -1.01
CA ASP A 228 0.82 -7.34 -0.68
C ASP A 228 1.21 -6.50 -1.89
N LEU A 229 0.31 -6.46 -2.88
CA LEU A 229 0.52 -5.72 -4.12
C LEU A 229 0.73 -4.22 -3.86
N VAL A 230 1.74 -3.62 -4.51
CA VAL A 230 1.89 -2.17 -4.55
C VAL A 230 0.97 -1.64 -5.65
N VAL A 231 -0.22 -1.21 -5.25
CA VAL A 231 -1.28 -0.77 -6.15
C VAL A 231 -1.03 0.66 -6.63
N LEU A 232 -1.03 0.85 -7.95
CA LEU A 232 -0.95 2.14 -8.62
C LEU A 232 -2.29 2.43 -9.30
N ARG A 233 -3.12 3.29 -8.71
CA ARG A 233 -4.40 3.68 -9.28
C ARG A 233 -4.20 4.65 -10.43
N GLN A 234 -4.99 4.51 -11.49
CA GLN A 234 -5.04 5.48 -12.57
C GLN A 234 -5.84 6.72 -12.12
N THR A 235 -5.21 7.87 -12.22
CA THR A 235 -5.74 9.16 -11.74
C THR A 235 -6.12 10.12 -12.86
N GLY A 236 -5.67 9.83 -14.08
CA GLY A 236 -6.08 10.55 -15.29
C GLY A 236 -5.40 10.01 -16.55
N GLY A 237 -5.47 10.82 -17.62
CA GLY A 237 -5.03 10.44 -18.95
C GLY A 237 -6.11 9.68 -19.73
N SER A 238 -5.71 8.97 -20.77
CA SER A 238 -6.61 8.16 -21.60
C SER A 238 -7.16 6.96 -20.83
N ARG A 239 -8.39 6.53 -21.16
CA ARG A 239 -8.95 5.27 -20.64
C ARG A 239 -8.37 4.10 -21.44
N PHE A 240 -7.67 3.19 -20.77
CA PHE A 240 -7.02 2.06 -21.43
C PHE A 240 -7.82 0.77 -21.26
N PRO A 241 -8.01 -0.03 -22.32
CA PRO A 241 -8.59 -1.36 -22.20
C PRO A 241 -7.52 -2.40 -21.81
N LEU A 242 -7.96 -3.60 -21.45
CA LEU A 242 -7.08 -4.74 -21.14
C LEU A 242 -6.06 -5.05 -22.25
N GLU A 243 -6.38 -4.79 -23.52
CA GLU A 243 -5.45 -4.92 -24.65
C GLU A 243 -4.20 -4.04 -24.54
N ALA A 244 -4.26 -2.94 -23.80
CA ALA A 244 -3.11 -2.06 -23.58
C ALA A 244 -2.17 -2.55 -22.46
N THR A 245 -2.44 -3.70 -21.83
CA THR A 245 -1.65 -4.22 -20.70
C THR A 245 -0.16 -4.26 -20.99
N GLN A 246 0.26 -4.86 -22.11
CA GLN A 246 1.68 -4.99 -22.43
C GLN A 246 2.36 -3.64 -22.67
N LEU A 247 1.66 -2.69 -23.32
CA LEU A 247 2.16 -1.34 -23.55
C LEU A 247 2.40 -0.62 -22.22
N LEU A 248 1.39 -0.64 -21.34
CA LEU A 248 1.45 0.03 -20.06
C LEU A 248 2.50 -0.58 -19.12
N THR A 249 2.54 -1.91 -19.00
CA THR A 249 3.53 -2.58 -18.14
C THR A 249 4.94 -2.43 -18.68
N HIS A 250 5.14 -2.40 -20.01
CA HIS A 250 6.44 -2.10 -20.60
C HIS A 250 6.94 -0.70 -20.22
N HIS A 251 6.10 0.33 -20.40
CA HIS A 251 6.46 1.70 -20.04
C HIS A 251 6.65 1.86 -18.53
N LEU A 252 5.78 1.30 -17.71
CA LEU A 252 5.93 1.32 -16.25
C LEU A 252 7.24 0.64 -15.83
N ARG A 253 7.57 -0.53 -16.39
CA ARG A 253 8.84 -1.21 -16.10
C ARG A 253 10.03 -0.31 -16.42
N ARG A 254 10.05 0.34 -17.59
CA ARG A 254 11.13 1.27 -17.98
C ARG A 254 11.24 2.43 -17.00
N THR A 255 10.11 3.01 -16.59
CA THR A 255 10.07 4.10 -15.61
C THR A 255 10.63 3.64 -14.26
N ILE A 256 10.22 2.46 -13.77
CA ILE A 256 10.75 1.87 -12.53
C ILE A 256 12.27 1.65 -12.62
N MET A 257 12.76 1.04 -13.70
CA MET A 257 14.19 0.80 -13.91
C MET A 257 14.99 2.10 -13.93
N SER A 258 14.47 3.14 -14.61
CA SER A 258 15.14 4.43 -14.75
C SER A 258 15.13 5.25 -13.46
N ALA A 259 14.11 5.08 -12.62
CA ALA A 259 13.96 5.81 -11.37
C ALA A 259 14.66 5.13 -10.18
N CYS A 260 15.09 3.87 -10.33
CA CYS A 260 15.73 3.12 -9.26
C CYS A 260 17.09 3.74 -8.88
N PRO A 261 17.26 4.23 -7.64
CA PRO A 261 18.51 4.85 -7.20
C PRO A 261 19.60 3.82 -6.89
N VAL A 262 19.25 2.55 -6.69
CA VAL A 262 20.20 1.47 -6.40
C VAL A 262 20.83 0.99 -7.70
N GLN A 263 22.16 1.02 -7.77
CA GLN A 263 22.94 0.61 -8.94
C GLN A 263 24.04 -0.38 -8.55
N PRO A 264 24.25 -1.48 -9.33
CA PRO A 264 23.39 -1.93 -10.43
C PRO A 264 21.96 -2.25 -9.94
N VAL A 265 20.98 -2.13 -10.84
CA VAL A 265 19.58 -2.40 -10.49
C VAL A 265 19.44 -3.84 -9.95
N PRO A 266 18.88 -4.05 -8.74
CA PRO A 266 18.83 -5.37 -8.12
C PRO A 266 18.16 -6.43 -8.98
N GLU A 267 18.64 -7.68 -8.88
CA GLU A 267 18.14 -8.83 -9.67
C GLU A 267 16.64 -9.07 -9.45
N TRP A 268 16.17 -8.94 -8.20
CA TRP A 268 14.74 -9.07 -7.88
C TRP A 268 13.87 -8.01 -8.56
N LEU A 269 14.44 -6.86 -8.96
CA LEU A 269 13.70 -5.79 -9.63
C LEU A 269 13.88 -5.85 -11.15
N SER A 270 15.10 -6.09 -11.63
CA SER A 270 15.45 -6.07 -13.05
C SER A 270 15.23 -7.41 -13.75
N GLY A 271 15.26 -8.53 -13.02
CA GLY A 271 15.33 -9.88 -13.58
C GLY A 271 16.68 -10.19 -14.24
N HIS A 272 17.74 -9.43 -13.96
CA HIS A 272 19.07 -9.63 -14.52
C HIS A 272 20.13 -9.60 -13.42
N ARG A 273 21.16 -10.44 -13.58
CA ARG A 273 22.38 -10.42 -12.78
C ARG A 273 23.15 -9.11 -13.04
N PRO A 274 24.10 -8.71 -12.17
CA PRO A 274 24.91 -7.50 -12.36
C PRO A 274 25.66 -7.43 -13.72
N ASP A 275 25.99 -8.57 -14.31
CA ASP A 275 26.62 -8.72 -15.62
C ASP A 275 25.63 -8.63 -16.81
N ARG A 276 24.35 -8.33 -16.54
CA ARG A 276 23.23 -8.24 -17.49
C ARG A 276 22.78 -9.57 -18.09
N THR A 277 23.25 -10.70 -17.57
CA THR A 277 22.68 -12.01 -17.93
C THR A 277 21.35 -12.24 -17.21
N ALA A 278 20.57 -13.22 -17.66
CA ALA A 278 19.27 -13.53 -17.08
C ALA A 278 19.42 -13.96 -15.61
N SER A 279 18.49 -13.49 -14.78
CA SER A 279 18.36 -13.93 -13.39
C SER A 279 18.10 -15.43 -13.31
N GLU A 280 18.72 -16.10 -12.34
CA GLU A 280 18.42 -17.49 -11.96
C GLU A 280 17.81 -17.58 -10.56
N ARG A 281 17.49 -16.43 -9.96
CA ARG A 281 16.84 -16.35 -8.66
C ARG A 281 15.52 -17.14 -8.64
N GLU A 282 15.45 -18.11 -7.74
CA GLU A 282 14.28 -18.98 -7.56
C GLU A 282 13.02 -18.18 -7.20
N GLY A 283 13.15 -17.22 -6.29
CA GLY A 283 12.07 -16.27 -5.93
C GLY A 283 11.61 -15.36 -7.08
N GLY A 284 12.22 -15.44 -8.26
CA GLY A 284 11.88 -14.63 -9.42
C GLY A 284 12.25 -13.15 -9.27
N HIS A 285 11.57 -12.32 -10.06
CA HIS A 285 11.73 -10.88 -10.08
C HIS A 285 10.37 -10.19 -10.21
N MET A 286 10.34 -8.88 -9.96
CA MET A 286 9.16 -8.02 -10.04
C MET A 286 8.29 -8.32 -11.27
N ALA A 287 7.01 -8.56 -11.03
CA ALA A 287 6.00 -8.62 -12.07
C ALA A 287 5.11 -7.37 -12.04
N LEU A 288 4.52 -7.02 -13.18
CA LEU A 288 3.59 -5.91 -13.31
C LEU A 288 2.27 -6.45 -13.87
N VAL A 289 1.17 -6.21 -13.16
CA VAL A 289 -0.14 -6.77 -13.51
C VAL A 289 -1.17 -5.66 -13.73
N PRO A 290 -2.10 -5.84 -14.68
CA PRO A 290 -3.22 -4.90 -14.86
C PRO A 290 -4.26 -5.08 -13.76
N LEU A 291 -4.86 -3.98 -13.33
CA LEU A 291 -6.01 -3.97 -12.42
C LEU A 291 -7.23 -3.48 -13.18
N ALA A 292 -8.00 -4.41 -13.74
CA ALA A 292 -9.07 -4.14 -14.69
C ALA A 292 -10.47 -4.31 -14.08
N HIS A 293 -11.46 -3.57 -14.59
CA HIS A 293 -12.85 -3.81 -14.26
C HIS A 293 -13.38 -5.03 -15.03
N VAL A 294 -13.40 -6.19 -14.35
CA VAL A 294 -13.77 -7.52 -14.88
C VAL A 294 -14.66 -8.30 -13.92
N GLY A 295 -15.33 -9.35 -14.40
CA GLY A 295 -16.09 -10.28 -13.55
C GLY A 295 -17.36 -9.69 -12.91
N ARG A 296 -17.89 -8.62 -13.50
CA ARG A 296 -19.15 -7.96 -13.13
C ARG A 296 -20.06 -7.86 -14.35
N GLU A 297 -21.36 -7.70 -14.14
CA GLU A 297 -22.38 -7.69 -15.20
C GLU A 297 -22.07 -6.69 -16.32
N HIS A 298 -21.58 -5.49 -15.95
CA HIS A 298 -21.25 -4.41 -16.89
C HIS A 298 -19.74 -4.16 -17.01
N ALA A 299 -18.93 -5.16 -16.68
CA ALA A 299 -17.49 -5.06 -16.83
C ALA A 299 -17.10 -4.94 -18.32
N ASP A 300 -16.29 -3.95 -18.66
CA ASP A 300 -15.83 -3.67 -20.02
C ASP A 300 -14.30 -3.81 -20.18
N GLY A 301 -13.60 -4.25 -19.13
CA GLY A 301 -12.17 -4.52 -19.18
C GLY A 301 -11.28 -3.28 -19.18
N HIS A 302 -11.82 -2.08 -18.95
CA HIS A 302 -10.96 -0.92 -18.77
C HIS A 302 -10.09 -1.07 -17.52
N LEU A 303 -8.87 -0.54 -17.61
CA LEU A 303 -7.93 -0.51 -16.51
C LEU A 303 -8.31 0.60 -15.52
N LEU A 304 -8.32 0.23 -14.24
CA LEU A 304 -8.41 1.16 -13.12
C LEU A 304 -7.03 1.52 -12.57
N GLY A 305 -6.01 0.72 -12.91
CA GLY A 305 -4.64 0.89 -12.44
C GLY A 305 -3.75 -0.28 -12.85
N LEU A 306 -2.56 -0.31 -12.26
CA LEU A 306 -1.58 -1.39 -12.36
C LEU A 306 -1.11 -1.76 -10.96
N ALA A 307 -0.55 -2.95 -10.79
CA ALA A 307 0.12 -3.34 -9.54
C ALA A 307 1.56 -3.77 -9.80
N ILE A 308 2.44 -3.43 -8.86
CA ILE A 308 3.77 -4.02 -8.77
C ILE A 308 3.68 -5.22 -7.82
N VAL A 309 4.01 -6.40 -8.34
CA VAL A 309 4.07 -7.65 -7.59
C VAL A 309 5.53 -7.89 -7.21
N VAL A 310 5.81 -8.01 -5.91
CA VAL A 310 7.16 -8.15 -5.38
C VAL A 310 7.38 -9.59 -4.91
N PRO A 311 8.54 -10.21 -5.20
CA PRO A 311 8.88 -11.50 -4.59
C PRO A 311 8.81 -11.47 -3.06
N GLN A 312 8.27 -12.51 -2.45
CA GLN A 312 8.00 -12.57 -1.01
C GLN A 312 9.27 -12.53 -0.16
N ASP A 313 10.42 -12.92 -0.73
CA ASP A 313 11.71 -12.95 -0.07
C ASP A 313 12.45 -11.60 -0.12
N VAL A 314 11.85 -10.56 -0.70
CA VAL A 314 12.41 -9.20 -0.75
C VAL A 314 11.95 -8.39 0.45
N SER A 315 12.89 -7.83 1.21
CA SER A 315 12.58 -7.04 2.40
C SER A 315 11.89 -5.71 2.06
N GLN A 316 11.00 -5.22 2.93
CA GLN A 316 10.38 -3.89 2.76
C GLN A 316 11.42 -2.76 2.66
N ARG A 317 12.59 -2.93 3.29
CA ARG A 317 13.71 -1.99 3.19
C ARG A 317 14.23 -1.90 1.76
N ASP A 318 14.41 -3.04 1.09
CA ASP A 318 14.93 -3.07 -0.28
C ASP A 318 13.90 -2.55 -1.28
N VAL A 319 12.61 -2.87 -1.07
CA VAL A 319 11.52 -2.30 -1.86
C VAL A 319 11.49 -0.78 -1.70
N ALA A 320 11.54 -0.28 -0.47
CA ALA A 320 11.57 1.14 -0.17
C ALA A 320 12.79 1.84 -0.79
N ALA A 321 13.97 1.22 -0.72
CA ALA A 321 15.20 1.76 -1.30
C ALA A 321 15.10 1.91 -2.82
N CYS A 322 14.40 0.99 -3.50
CA CYS A 322 14.28 1.01 -4.95
C CYS A 322 13.11 1.87 -5.47
N LEU A 323 11.96 1.87 -4.78
CA LEU A 323 10.71 2.42 -5.32
C LEU A 323 10.32 3.79 -4.72
N ASN A 324 10.78 4.17 -3.53
CA ASN A 324 10.23 5.37 -2.86
C ASN A 324 10.44 6.67 -3.65
N GLN A 325 11.54 6.82 -4.37
CA GLN A 325 11.79 8.03 -5.19
C GLN A 325 10.84 8.16 -6.39
N LEU A 326 10.32 7.02 -6.87
CA LEU A 326 9.29 6.99 -7.91
C LEU A 326 7.91 7.25 -7.32
N LEU A 327 7.61 6.59 -6.20
CA LEU A 327 6.27 6.54 -5.60
C LEU A 327 5.91 7.80 -4.81
N PHE A 328 6.88 8.54 -4.29
CA PHE A 328 6.64 9.68 -3.41
C PHE A 328 7.37 10.94 -3.87
N ASP A 329 6.76 12.10 -3.61
CA ASP A 329 7.39 13.40 -3.80
C ASP A 329 8.28 13.79 -2.60
N LYS A 330 8.90 14.97 -2.66
CA LYS A 330 9.74 15.47 -1.56
C LYS A 330 8.94 15.78 -0.30
N GLN A 331 7.62 15.93 -0.44
CA GLN A 331 6.66 16.16 0.63
C GLN A 331 6.03 14.84 1.11
N GLY A 332 6.59 13.68 0.71
CA GLY A 332 6.19 12.34 1.15
C GLY A 332 4.77 11.94 0.74
N TRP A 333 4.16 12.66 -0.19
CA TRP A 333 2.87 12.32 -0.77
C TRP A 333 3.04 11.42 -1.99
N PRO A 334 2.04 10.59 -2.33
CA PRO A 334 2.03 9.85 -3.58
C PRO A 334 2.32 10.78 -4.76
N ARG A 335 3.39 10.47 -5.50
CA ARG A 335 3.80 11.20 -6.69
C ARG A 335 3.05 10.66 -7.89
N THR A 336 2.56 11.56 -8.75
CA THR A 336 2.03 11.16 -10.06
C THR A 336 3.15 10.64 -10.97
N ILE A 337 3.02 9.38 -11.37
CA ILE A 337 3.85 8.71 -12.36
C ILE A 337 3.20 8.90 -13.73
N GLU A 338 3.87 9.64 -14.61
CA GLU A 338 3.41 9.90 -15.97
C GLU A 338 4.00 8.86 -16.94
N LEU A 339 3.11 8.11 -17.61
CA LEU A 339 3.47 7.24 -18.72
C LEU A 339 3.04 7.87 -20.03
N ARG A 340 4.02 8.27 -20.86
CA ARG A 340 3.80 8.76 -22.22
C ARG A 340 3.85 7.61 -23.21
N LEU A 341 2.74 7.35 -23.89
CA LEU A 341 2.52 6.16 -24.71
C LEU A 341 2.38 6.49 -26.21
N GLY A 342 3.00 7.59 -26.65
CA GLY A 342 2.95 8.05 -28.03
C GLY A 342 1.52 8.36 -28.47
N SER A 343 1.10 7.81 -29.61
CA SER A 343 -0.25 8.01 -30.15
C SER A 343 -1.36 7.39 -29.30
N ALA A 344 -1.04 6.48 -28.37
CA ALA A 344 -2.01 5.91 -27.43
C ALA A 344 -2.39 6.90 -26.30
N GLY A 345 -1.67 8.02 -26.18
CA GLY A 345 -1.92 9.07 -25.20
C GLY A 345 -1.08 8.93 -23.94
N GLU A 346 -1.62 9.41 -22.83
CA GLU A 346 -0.92 9.49 -21.55
C GLU A 346 -1.69 8.71 -20.48
N CYS A 347 -0.97 8.13 -19.52
CA CYS A 347 -1.54 7.49 -18.33
C CYS A 347 -0.88 8.08 -17.09
N TYR A 348 -1.70 8.55 -16.15
CA TYR A 348 -1.21 9.05 -14.86
C TYR A 348 -1.55 8.04 -13.78
N LEU A 349 -0.54 7.62 -13.03
CA LEU A 349 -0.65 6.62 -11.97
C LEU A 349 -0.19 7.21 -10.64
N GLU A 350 -0.87 6.88 -9.54
CA GLU A 350 -0.46 7.23 -8.19
C GLU A 350 -0.56 6.01 -7.29
N LEU A 351 0.34 5.91 -6.30
CA LEU A 351 0.24 4.89 -5.26
C LEU A 351 -1.13 5.01 -4.56
N ASP A 352 -1.83 3.90 -4.44
CA ASP A 352 -3.05 3.83 -3.65
C ASP A 352 -2.75 4.04 -2.16
N ASP A 353 -3.52 4.90 -1.52
CA ASP A 353 -3.33 5.24 -0.12
C ASP A 353 -4.20 4.40 0.83
N GLY A 354 -4.92 3.40 0.31
CA GLY A 354 -5.82 2.52 1.04
C GLY A 354 -7.26 3.04 1.17
N THR A 355 -7.60 4.16 0.51
CA THR A 355 -8.95 4.74 0.55
C THR A 355 -9.86 4.27 -0.59
N GLU A 356 -9.34 3.44 -1.50
CA GLU A 356 -10.06 3.03 -2.69
C GLU A 356 -11.13 1.95 -2.41
N TYR A 357 -12.34 2.19 -2.91
CA TYR A 357 -13.47 1.28 -2.76
C TYR A 357 -13.67 0.37 -3.97
N ARG A 358 -13.12 0.74 -5.14
CA ARG A 358 -13.21 -0.07 -6.35
C ARG A 358 -12.50 -1.40 -6.16
N GLN A 359 -13.28 -2.49 -6.23
CA GLN A 359 -12.81 -3.84 -5.90
C GLN A 359 -11.59 -4.25 -6.71
N ALA A 360 -11.52 -3.95 -8.00
CA ALA A 360 -10.37 -4.31 -8.83
C ALA A 360 -9.06 -3.63 -8.42
N LEU A 361 -9.08 -2.56 -7.63
CA LEU A 361 -7.89 -1.95 -7.03
C LEU A 361 -7.53 -2.56 -5.66
N ARG A 362 -8.36 -3.45 -5.11
CA ARG A 362 -8.06 -4.18 -3.87
C ARG A 362 -7.23 -5.41 -4.19
N PRO A 363 -6.08 -5.62 -3.52
CA PRO A 363 -5.26 -6.82 -3.72
C PRO A 363 -6.03 -8.13 -3.53
N SER A 364 -6.92 -8.20 -2.53
CA SER A 364 -7.75 -9.37 -2.21
C SER A 364 -8.72 -9.78 -3.32
N THR A 365 -8.89 -8.98 -4.37
CA THR A 365 -9.63 -9.37 -5.59
C THR A 365 -8.82 -10.32 -6.47
N TRP A 366 -7.49 -10.26 -6.36
CA TRP A 366 -6.55 -10.96 -7.24
C TRP A 366 -5.71 -12.00 -6.49
N THR A 367 -5.71 -11.96 -5.16
CA THR A 367 -4.92 -12.82 -4.30
C THR A 367 -5.81 -13.50 -3.27
N GLY A 368 -5.52 -14.77 -3.00
CA GLY A 368 -6.25 -15.60 -2.05
C GLY A 368 -6.12 -17.09 -2.38
N PRO A 369 -6.30 -18.00 -1.39
CA PRO A 369 -6.47 -19.41 -1.67
C PRO A 369 -7.64 -19.62 -2.63
N ALA A 370 -7.39 -20.40 -3.68
CA ALA A 370 -8.40 -20.75 -4.66
C ALA A 370 -8.15 -22.17 -5.18
N SER A 371 -9.19 -23.00 -5.16
CA SER A 371 -9.19 -24.30 -5.82
C SER A 371 -9.48 -24.20 -7.32
N ARG A 372 -10.02 -23.06 -7.77
CA ARG A 372 -10.33 -22.74 -9.16
C ARG A 372 -10.08 -21.25 -9.41
N TRP A 373 -9.37 -20.95 -10.48
CA TRP A 373 -9.12 -19.59 -10.93
C TRP A 373 -9.09 -19.56 -12.46
N ALA A 374 -9.19 -18.36 -13.02
CA ALA A 374 -9.03 -18.13 -14.45
C ALA A 374 -8.28 -16.80 -14.66
N THR A 375 -7.65 -16.63 -15.81
CA THR A 375 -6.96 -15.37 -16.13
C THR A 375 -7.90 -14.37 -16.79
N VAL A 376 -7.60 -13.09 -16.58
CA VAL A 376 -8.28 -11.97 -17.24
C VAL A 376 -7.50 -11.43 -18.44
N THR A 377 -6.25 -11.89 -18.59
CA THR A 377 -5.37 -11.69 -19.74
C THR A 377 -4.89 -13.05 -20.27
N PRO A 378 -4.58 -13.19 -21.57
CA PRO A 378 -3.93 -14.39 -22.09
C PRO A 378 -2.59 -14.66 -21.43
N ILE A 379 -2.24 -15.94 -21.34
CA ILE A 379 -0.95 -16.39 -20.83
C ILE A 379 0.05 -16.38 -21.99
N CYS A 380 1.19 -15.73 -21.77
CA CYS A 380 2.33 -15.80 -22.67
C CYS A 380 3.16 -17.05 -22.33
N LEU A 381 3.28 -17.97 -23.27
CA LEU A 381 3.98 -19.24 -23.04
C LEU A 381 5.49 -19.06 -23.20
N ASP A 382 6.28 -19.69 -22.31
CA ASP A 382 7.76 -19.64 -22.36
C ASP A 382 8.34 -20.16 -23.67
N ARG A 383 7.65 -21.13 -24.28
CA ARG A 383 8.04 -21.74 -25.54
C ARG A 383 6.81 -21.92 -26.42
N HIS A 384 7.01 -21.77 -27.72
CA HIS A 384 5.96 -22.01 -28.69
C HIS A 384 5.59 -23.51 -28.70
N PRO A 385 4.29 -23.85 -28.60
CA PRO A 385 3.86 -25.22 -28.80
C PRO A 385 4.25 -25.72 -30.19
N LYS A 386 4.67 -26.98 -30.29
CA LYS A 386 5.06 -27.60 -31.57
C LYS A 386 3.92 -28.41 -32.18
N ALA A 387 3.02 -28.91 -31.34
CA ALA A 387 1.88 -29.69 -31.78
C ALA A 387 0.84 -28.84 -32.53
N GLN A 388 -0.09 -29.51 -33.20
CA GLN A 388 -1.21 -28.91 -33.92
C GLN A 388 -2.54 -29.54 -33.48
N GLY A 389 -3.67 -28.92 -33.84
CA GLY A 389 -5.00 -29.44 -33.52
C GLY A 389 -5.25 -29.61 -32.02
N GLU A 390 -5.82 -30.73 -31.59
CA GLU A 390 -6.07 -31.01 -30.17
C GLU A 390 -4.78 -31.16 -29.35
N ALA A 391 -3.74 -31.73 -29.96
CA ALA A 391 -2.45 -31.93 -29.30
C ALA A 391 -1.77 -30.59 -28.97
N TYR A 392 -2.03 -29.53 -29.75
CA TYR A 392 -1.61 -28.17 -29.43
C TYR A 392 -2.15 -27.72 -28.07
N TRP A 393 -3.46 -27.88 -27.84
CA TRP A 393 -4.10 -27.42 -26.61
C TRP A 393 -3.64 -28.22 -25.39
N ARG A 394 -3.45 -29.53 -25.53
CA ARG A 394 -2.84 -30.35 -24.47
C ARG A 394 -1.42 -29.89 -24.12
N GLU A 395 -0.61 -29.52 -25.12
CA GLU A 395 0.72 -28.97 -24.88
C GLU A 395 0.66 -27.60 -24.18
N VAL A 396 -0.31 -26.74 -24.53
CA VAL A 396 -0.53 -25.45 -23.85
C VAL A 396 -0.93 -25.66 -22.38
N GLU A 397 -1.89 -26.55 -22.12
CA GLU A 397 -2.37 -26.89 -20.78
C GLU A 397 -1.25 -27.43 -19.89
N GLU A 398 -0.45 -28.36 -20.43
CA GLU A 398 0.73 -28.91 -19.77
C GLU A 398 1.76 -27.82 -19.41
N ARG A 399 1.99 -26.86 -20.32
CA ARG A 399 2.91 -25.74 -20.08
C ARG A 399 2.41 -24.81 -18.99
N ILE A 400 1.11 -24.54 -18.93
CA ILE A 400 0.51 -23.71 -17.87
C ILE A 400 0.61 -24.42 -16.53
N ALA A 401 0.36 -25.74 -16.49
CA ALA A 401 0.51 -26.53 -15.27
C ALA A 401 1.96 -26.49 -14.74
N ALA A 402 2.94 -26.70 -15.61
CA ALA A 402 4.36 -26.61 -15.26
C ALA A 402 4.80 -25.19 -14.85
N ALA A 403 4.16 -24.14 -15.39
CA ALA A 403 4.43 -22.77 -14.99
C ALA A 403 3.94 -22.47 -13.57
N CYS A 404 2.84 -23.09 -13.13
CA CYS A 404 2.36 -22.98 -11.75
C CYS A 404 3.38 -23.55 -10.76
N GLU A 405 3.89 -24.76 -11.03
CA GLU A 405 4.93 -25.39 -10.20
C GLU A 405 6.19 -24.53 -10.10
N ARG A 406 6.61 -23.92 -11.22
CA ARG A 406 7.82 -23.09 -11.24
C ARG A 406 7.75 -21.85 -10.35
N ILE A 407 6.55 -21.34 -10.09
CA ILE A 407 6.36 -20.18 -9.21
C ILE A 407 6.02 -20.58 -7.78
N GLY A 408 6.16 -21.86 -7.42
CA GLY A 408 5.90 -22.40 -6.07
C GLY A 408 4.47 -22.86 -5.83
N LEU A 409 3.57 -22.76 -6.82
CA LEU A 409 2.19 -23.23 -6.67
C LEU A 409 2.07 -24.74 -6.90
N PRO A 410 1.05 -25.42 -6.33
CA PRO A 410 0.81 -26.82 -6.62
C PRO A 410 0.42 -26.99 -8.08
N ARG A 411 0.75 -28.16 -8.64
CA ARG A 411 0.34 -28.52 -9.99
C ARG A 411 -1.19 -28.57 -10.09
N PRO A 412 -1.83 -27.83 -11.01
CA PRO A 412 -3.27 -27.90 -11.20
C PRO A 412 -3.70 -29.31 -11.64
N ALA A 413 -4.78 -29.84 -11.04
CA ALA A 413 -5.35 -31.13 -11.45
C ALA A 413 -5.93 -31.08 -12.88
N HIS A 414 -6.45 -29.92 -13.28
CA HIS A 414 -7.00 -29.67 -14.61
C HIS A 414 -6.68 -28.25 -15.07
N VAL A 415 -6.30 -28.12 -16.34
CA VAL A 415 -6.17 -26.83 -17.02
C VAL A 415 -7.03 -26.89 -18.27
N VAL A 416 -7.79 -25.82 -18.53
CA VAL A 416 -8.56 -25.67 -19.78
C VAL A 416 -8.03 -24.44 -20.50
N ALA A 417 -7.31 -24.66 -21.59
CA ALA A 417 -6.80 -23.57 -22.41
C ALA A 417 -7.79 -23.22 -23.51
N THR A 418 -8.28 -21.98 -23.52
CA THR A 418 -9.24 -21.48 -24.52
C THR A 418 -8.89 -20.05 -24.92
N PRO A 419 -9.12 -19.66 -26.19
CA PRO A 419 -8.93 -18.26 -26.61
C PRO A 419 -10.08 -17.35 -26.13
N THR A 420 -11.19 -17.91 -25.63
CA THR A 420 -12.34 -17.17 -25.13
C THR A 420 -12.26 -17.02 -23.61
N PRO A 421 -12.31 -15.80 -23.06
CA PRO A 421 -12.19 -15.59 -21.62
C PRO A 421 -13.45 -16.03 -20.86
N LEU A 422 -13.26 -16.38 -19.59
CA LEU A 422 -14.35 -16.75 -18.68
C LEU A 422 -14.95 -15.55 -17.93
N PHE A 423 -14.29 -14.39 -17.95
CA PHE A 423 -14.74 -13.19 -17.27
C PHE A 423 -15.32 -12.17 -18.24
N THR A 424 -16.50 -11.63 -17.90
CA THR A 424 -17.03 -10.42 -18.53
C THR A 424 -16.02 -9.29 -18.41
N GLY A 425 -15.83 -8.54 -19.50
CA GLY A 425 -14.83 -7.48 -19.60
C GLY A 425 -13.46 -7.94 -20.11
N SER A 426 -13.12 -9.23 -20.03
CA SER A 426 -11.88 -9.71 -20.63
C SER A 426 -12.00 -9.83 -22.16
N PRO A 427 -10.99 -9.43 -22.94
CA PRO A 427 -11.03 -9.55 -24.39
C PRO A 427 -10.63 -10.96 -24.83
N HIS A 428 -11.14 -11.38 -26.00
CA HIS A 428 -10.69 -12.61 -26.66
C HIS A 428 -9.17 -12.58 -26.92
N ALA A 429 -8.48 -13.71 -26.76
CA ALA A 429 -7.01 -13.75 -26.82
C ALA A 429 -6.42 -13.17 -28.12
N ARG A 430 -7.13 -13.30 -29.25
CA ARG A 430 -6.72 -12.72 -30.54
C ARG A 430 -6.80 -11.20 -30.64
N ARG A 431 -7.50 -10.52 -29.72
CA ARG A 431 -7.55 -9.06 -29.64
C ARG A 431 -6.32 -8.48 -28.93
N MET A 432 -5.67 -9.27 -28.09
CA MET A 432 -4.44 -8.85 -27.42
C MET A 432 -3.31 -8.72 -28.45
N PRO A 433 -2.46 -7.69 -28.33
CA PRO A 433 -1.24 -7.60 -29.13
C PRO A 433 -0.38 -8.86 -28.96
N LYS A 434 0.23 -9.31 -30.06
CA LYS A 434 1.20 -10.41 -29.99
C LYS A 434 2.47 -9.90 -29.32
N LEU A 435 3.07 -10.72 -28.46
CA LEU A 435 4.42 -10.45 -27.98
C LEU A 435 5.39 -10.37 -29.16
N THR A 436 6.06 -9.24 -29.30
CA THR A 436 7.21 -9.10 -30.19
C THR A 436 8.40 -9.82 -29.57
N ARG A 437 9.09 -10.66 -30.35
CA ARG A 437 10.31 -11.32 -29.86
C ARG A 437 11.41 -10.28 -29.76
N LYS A 438 12.41 -10.50 -28.90
CA LYS A 438 13.54 -9.57 -28.67
C LYS A 438 14.52 -9.47 -29.87
N HIS A 439 14.08 -9.84 -31.07
CA HIS A 439 14.79 -9.74 -32.35
C HIS A 439 13.80 -9.47 -33.50
N ASP A 440 12.88 -8.52 -33.30
CA ASP A 440 12.18 -7.79 -34.38
C ASP A 440 12.40 -6.29 -34.19
#